data_AF-A0AAV9XEQ1-F1
#
_entry.id   AF-A0AAV9XEQ1-F1
#
_cell.length_a   1.000
_cell.length_b   1.000
_cell.length_c   1.000
_cell.angle_alpha   90.00
_cell.angle_beta   90.00
_cell.angle_gamma   90.00
#
_symmetry.space_group_name_H-M   'P 1'
#
loop_
_entity.id
_entity.type
_entity.pdbx_description
1 polymer ?
#
loop_
_entity_poly.entity_id
_entity_poly.type
_entity_poly.pdbx_seq_one_letter_code
_entity_poly.pdbx_strand_id
1 'polypeptide(L)'
;MSAKFMTRASHSLHQGPLAIGRIFMLIVTIPYYNIFWYNNLNSVSRILAAESDSIKLIDAANGWMDKKSSELKFVQVASAIIAAAVIASFSWPNIGTDYWLCPALWYSSLVLAGFALLVSSQQVAIIESFGKISIDSSEQDLLRVINSIVRLKRVGSGYELSWNSVYIWQSSMMSLSYSWCAYMAGLTLHVCSPLIMGKRSGPEFRTAIMFIVVAGFTCINFSWCSYWVYAKSTKRDD
;
A
#
# COMPACT_ATOMS: atom_id res chain seq x y z
N MET A 1 -20.60 -12.76 12.71
CA MET A 1 -19.59 -13.79 12.36
C MET A 1 -18.15 -13.22 12.23
N SER A 2 -17.95 -11.90 12.40
CA SER A 2 -16.64 -11.22 12.31
C SER A 2 -15.72 -11.45 13.55
N ALA A 3 -16.30 -11.57 14.75
CA ALA A 3 -15.52 -11.70 15.99
C ALA A 3 -14.77 -13.05 16.14
N LYS A 4 -15.33 -14.16 15.61
CA LYS A 4 -14.68 -15.49 15.69
C LYS A 4 -13.47 -15.64 14.78
N PHE A 5 -13.35 -14.83 13.73
CA PHE A 5 -12.20 -14.83 12.83
C PHE A 5 -11.01 -14.07 13.43
N MET A 6 -11.28 -13.01 14.21
CA MET A 6 -10.26 -12.31 15.01
C MET A 6 -9.65 -13.21 16.09
N THR A 7 -10.45 -14.06 16.75
CA THR A 7 -9.93 -14.92 17.82
C THR A 7 -9.05 -16.05 17.28
N ARG A 8 -9.35 -16.60 16.10
CA ARG A 8 -8.59 -17.74 15.55
C ARG A 8 -7.24 -17.35 14.95
N ALA A 9 -7.16 -16.16 14.33
CA ALA A 9 -5.88 -15.58 13.91
C ALA A 9 -5.04 -15.11 15.11
N SER A 10 -5.69 -14.67 16.20
CA SER A 10 -5.02 -14.31 17.45
C SER A 10 -4.45 -15.53 18.20
N HIS A 11 -5.07 -16.70 18.08
CA HIS A 11 -4.74 -17.86 18.91
C HIS A 11 -3.59 -18.72 18.35
N SER A 12 -3.27 -18.65 17.05
CA SER A 12 -2.12 -19.35 16.46
C SER A 12 -0.80 -18.57 16.53
N LEU A 13 -0.84 -17.33 17.03
CA LEU A 13 0.30 -16.41 17.10
C LEU A 13 0.83 -16.24 18.54
N HIS A 14 0.42 -17.12 19.45
CA HIS A 14 0.59 -16.95 20.90
C HIS A 14 1.86 -17.59 21.51
N GLN A 15 2.95 -17.79 20.74
CA GLN A 15 4.23 -18.28 21.29
C GLN A 15 5.45 -17.50 20.79
N GLY A 16 6.01 -16.65 21.67
CA GLY A 16 7.40 -16.12 21.62
C GLY A 16 7.80 -15.21 20.44
N PRO A 17 9.06 -14.76 20.37
CA PRO A 17 9.59 -13.40 20.58
C PRO A 17 9.18 -12.34 19.54
N LEU A 18 7.89 -12.25 19.18
CA LEU A 18 7.38 -11.47 18.04
C LEU A 18 6.93 -10.03 18.37
N ALA A 19 7.14 -9.50 19.58
CA ALA A 19 6.67 -8.16 19.93
C ALA A 19 7.39 -7.05 19.14
N ILE A 20 8.72 -7.15 19.00
CA ILE A 20 9.52 -6.21 18.20
C ILE A 20 9.22 -6.42 16.71
N GLY A 21 9.09 -7.67 16.26
CA GLY A 21 8.66 -7.99 14.90
C GLY A 21 7.27 -7.46 14.56
N ARG A 22 6.35 -7.40 15.53
CA ARG A 22 5.02 -6.78 15.42
C ARG A 22 5.10 -5.27 15.34
N ILE A 23 5.90 -4.61 16.18
CA ILE A 23 6.05 -3.14 16.14
C ILE A 23 6.74 -2.74 14.84
N PHE A 24 7.77 -3.48 14.41
CA PHE A 24 8.43 -3.28 13.13
C PHE A 24 7.47 -3.52 11.96
N MET A 25 6.75 -4.65 11.94
CA MET A 25 5.71 -4.89 10.93
C MET A 25 4.63 -3.83 10.96
N LEU A 26 4.19 -3.35 12.13
CA LEU A 26 3.24 -2.24 12.25
C LEU A 26 3.82 -0.97 11.67
N ILE A 27 5.05 -0.56 12.01
CA ILE A 27 5.71 0.64 11.45
C ILE A 27 5.87 0.52 9.92
N VAL A 28 6.24 -0.66 9.45
CA VAL A 28 6.46 -1.00 8.03
C VAL A 28 5.13 -1.11 7.27
N THR A 29 4.04 -1.54 7.92
CA THR A 29 2.69 -1.68 7.33
C THR A 29 1.79 -0.47 7.53
N ILE A 30 2.05 0.40 8.52
CA ILE A 30 1.29 1.62 8.83
C ILE A 30 0.98 2.45 7.57
N PRO A 31 1.89 2.63 6.59
CA PRO A 31 1.60 3.42 5.41
C PRO A 31 0.43 2.87 4.56
N TYR A 32 0.20 1.55 4.60
CA TYR A 32 -0.76 0.87 3.72
C TYR A 32 -1.77 -0.03 4.44
N TYR A 33 -1.67 -0.20 5.77
CA TYR A 33 -2.49 -1.12 6.57
C TYR A 33 -4.00 -0.84 6.43
N ASN A 34 -4.36 0.43 6.39
CA ASN A 34 -5.77 0.84 6.29
C ASN A 34 -6.33 0.68 4.87
N ILE A 35 -5.53 0.99 3.84
CA ILE A 35 -5.91 0.78 2.43
C ILE A 35 -6.06 -0.72 2.16
N PHE A 36 -5.16 -1.52 2.71
CA PHE A 36 -5.21 -2.98 2.66
C PHE A 36 -6.52 -3.55 3.23
N TRP A 37 -6.95 -3.05 4.40
CA TRP A 37 -8.16 -3.53 5.05
C TRP A 37 -9.44 -3.05 4.35
N TYR A 38 -9.53 -1.74 4.05
CA TYR A 38 -10.75 -1.15 3.50
C TYR A 38 -10.97 -1.49 2.03
N ASN A 39 -9.94 -1.45 1.19
CA ASN A 39 -10.12 -1.68 -0.25
C ASN A 39 -10.18 -3.17 -0.60
N ASN A 40 -9.40 -4.01 0.09
CA ASN A 40 -9.28 -5.42 -0.27
C ASN A 40 -10.12 -6.33 0.63
N LEU A 41 -9.95 -6.30 1.95
CA LEU A 41 -10.65 -7.24 2.83
C LEU A 41 -12.16 -6.98 2.89
N ASN A 42 -12.58 -5.71 2.98
CA ASN A 42 -14.01 -5.37 3.01
C ASN A 42 -14.70 -5.73 1.68
N SER A 43 -14.09 -5.39 0.53
CA SER A 43 -14.67 -5.69 -0.78
C SER A 43 -14.76 -7.20 -1.06
N VAL A 44 -13.73 -7.96 -0.68
CA VAL A 44 -13.76 -9.43 -0.76
C VAL A 44 -14.82 -10.01 0.17
N SER A 45 -14.98 -9.47 1.38
CA SER A 45 -16.03 -9.94 2.30
C SER A 45 -17.44 -9.70 1.75
N ARG A 46 -17.64 -8.62 0.96
CA ARG A 46 -18.90 -8.35 0.27
C ARG A 46 -19.17 -9.35 -0.87
N ILE A 47 -18.13 -9.76 -1.59
CA ILE A 47 -18.23 -10.81 -2.62
C ILE A 47 -18.59 -12.15 -1.96
N LEU A 48 -17.95 -12.49 -0.84
CA LEU A 48 -18.28 -13.69 -0.06
C LEU A 48 -19.70 -13.66 0.53
N ALA A 49 -20.17 -12.49 0.98
CA ALA A 49 -21.53 -12.34 1.50
C ALA A 49 -22.61 -12.38 0.41
N ALA A 50 -22.25 -12.11 -0.84
CA ALA A 50 -23.16 -12.12 -1.99
C ALA A 50 -23.22 -13.49 -2.71
N GLU A 51 -22.56 -14.52 -2.17
CA GLU A 51 -22.45 -15.87 -2.77
C GLU A 51 -23.81 -16.47 -3.18
N SER A 52 -24.87 -16.19 -2.42
CA SER A 52 -26.22 -16.75 -2.67
C SER A 52 -27.06 -15.98 -3.69
N ASP A 53 -26.60 -14.83 -4.20
CA ASP A 53 -27.35 -13.96 -5.13
C ASP A 53 -26.46 -13.48 -6.28
N SER A 54 -26.63 -14.09 -7.46
CA SER A 54 -25.81 -13.84 -8.65
C SER A 54 -25.76 -12.37 -9.06
N ILE A 55 -26.86 -11.60 -8.86
CA ILE A 55 -26.91 -10.19 -9.23
C ILE A 55 -26.04 -9.36 -8.28
N LYS A 56 -26.15 -9.62 -6.97
CA LYS A 56 -25.31 -8.94 -5.97
C LYS A 56 -23.84 -9.32 -6.10
N LEU A 57 -23.56 -10.56 -6.52
CA LEU A 57 -22.21 -11.04 -6.76
C LEU A 57 -21.55 -10.33 -7.95
N ILE A 58 -22.28 -10.18 -9.05
CA ILE A 58 -21.83 -9.44 -10.24
C ILE A 58 -21.58 -7.97 -9.90
N ASP A 59 -22.49 -7.32 -9.19
CA ASP A 59 -22.34 -5.91 -8.79
C ASP A 59 -21.14 -5.72 -7.84
N ALA A 60 -20.96 -6.63 -6.86
CA ALA A 60 -19.81 -6.61 -5.97
C ALA A 60 -18.48 -6.83 -6.70
N ALA A 61 -18.43 -7.74 -7.67
CA ALA A 61 -17.24 -8.01 -8.48
C ALA A 61 -16.87 -6.82 -9.38
N ASN A 62 -17.83 -6.29 -10.14
CA ASN A 62 -17.63 -5.10 -10.97
C ASN A 62 -17.21 -3.89 -10.13
N GLY A 63 -17.85 -3.68 -8.99
CA GLY A 63 -17.50 -2.61 -8.06
C GLY A 63 -16.10 -2.77 -7.45
N TRP A 64 -15.61 -3.99 -7.23
CA TRP A 64 -14.23 -4.22 -6.81
C TRP A 64 -13.25 -3.93 -7.95
N MET A 65 -13.52 -4.40 -9.17
CA MET A 65 -12.64 -4.19 -10.33
C MET A 65 -12.47 -2.70 -10.65
N ASP A 66 -13.56 -1.93 -10.64
CA ASP A 66 -13.53 -0.49 -10.90
C ASP A 66 -12.68 0.25 -9.85
N LYS A 67 -12.90 -0.06 -8.57
CA LYS A 67 -12.10 0.50 -7.47
C LYS A 67 -10.63 0.12 -7.57
N LYS A 68 -10.34 -1.14 -7.87
CA LYS A 68 -8.98 -1.64 -7.93
C LYS A 68 -8.22 -1.10 -9.13
N SER A 69 -8.88 -0.99 -10.28
CA SER A 69 -8.31 -0.34 -11.47
C SER A 69 -7.95 1.13 -11.20
N SER A 70 -8.84 1.88 -10.53
CA SER A 70 -8.56 3.27 -10.14
C SER A 70 -7.36 3.38 -9.19
N GLU A 71 -7.29 2.52 -8.17
CA GLU A 71 -6.15 2.47 -7.24
C GLU A 71 -4.83 2.18 -7.98
N LEU A 72 -4.82 1.20 -8.88
CA LEU A 72 -3.62 0.83 -9.63
C LEU A 72 -3.18 1.92 -10.60
N LYS A 73 -4.11 2.58 -11.29
CA LYS A 73 -3.81 3.75 -12.14
C LYS A 73 -3.20 4.89 -11.32
N PHE A 74 -3.69 5.13 -10.11
CA PHE A 74 -3.07 6.06 -9.18
C PHE A 74 -1.63 5.65 -8.84
N VAL A 75 -1.38 4.37 -8.56
CA VAL A 75 -0.01 3.86 -8.29
C VAL A 75 0.94 4.12 -9.46
N GLN A 76 0.49 3.99 -10.72
CA GLN A 76 1.33 4.27 -11.89
C GLN A 76 1.77 5.74 -11.93
N VAL A 77 0.82 6.67 -11.74
CA VAL A 77 1.09 8.11 -11.73
C VAL A 77 2.02 8.47 -10.56
N ALA A 78 1.73 7.99 -9.35
CA ALA A 78 2.54 8.27 -8.17
C ALA A 78 3.97 7.70 -8.29
N SER A 79 4.12 6.49 -8.85
CA SER A 79 5.43 5.87 -9.09
C SER A 79 6.28 6.68 -10.07
N ALA A 80 5.66 7.20 -11.14
CA ALA A 80 6.36 8.04 -12.11
C ALA A 80 6.82 9.37 -11.48
N ILE A 81 6.00 9.98 -10.63
CA ILE A 81 6.35 11.22 -9.90
C ILE A 81 7.55 10.97 -8.97
N ILE A 82 7.53 9.88 -8.19
CA ILE A 82 8.68 9.56 -7.33
C ILE A 82 9.93 9.24 -8.13
N ALA A 83 9.82 8.46 -9.20
CA ALA A 83 10.97 8.17 -10.06
C ALA A 83 11.57 9.46 -10.63
N ALA A 84 10.74 10.39 -11.10
CA ALA A 84 11.19 11.71 -11.57
C ALA A 84 11.83 12.53 -10.46
N ALA A 85 11.25 12.54 -9.24
CA ALA A 85 11.81 13.24 -8.09
C ALA A 85 13.18 12.68 -7.68
N VAL A 86 13.34 11.35 -7.66
CA VAL A 86 14.61 10.67 -7.39
C VAL A 86 15.66 11.01 -8.46
N ILE A 87 15.29 10.94 -9.74
CA ILE A 87 16.20 11.29 -10.85
C ILE A 87 16.63 12.76 -10.76
N ALA A 88 15.71 13.67 -10.44
CA ALA A 88 16.03 15.08 -10.23
C ALA A 88 16.97 15.28 -9.04
N SER A 89 16.77 14.54 -7.94
CA SER A 89 17.67 14.58 -6.79
C SER A 89 19.10 14.13 -7.15
N PHE A 90 19.29 13.27 -8.16
CA PHE A 90 20.63 12.91 -8.64
C PHE A 90 21.39 14.05 -9.33
N SER A 91 20.71 15.15 -9.69
CA SER A 91 21.36 16.33 -10.27
C SER A 91 21.94 17.29 -9.23
N TRP A 92 21.69 17.06 -7.93
CA TRP A 92 22.13 17.97 -6.89
C TRP A 92 23.65 17.94 -6.70
N PRO A 93 24.29 19.10 -6.47
CA PRO A 93 25.69 19.14 -6.10
C PRO A 93 25.84 18.49 -4.71
N ASN A 94 26.88 17.66 -4.52
CA ASN A 94 27.29 16.98 -3.26
C ASN A 94 26.88 15.51 -3.03
N ILE A 95 26.25 14.83 -3.99
CA ILE A 95 25.87 13.42 -3.80
C ILE A 95 27.07 12.50 -3.54
N GLY A 96 28.24 12.83 -4.13
CA GLY A 96 29.49 12.09 -3.92
C GLY A 96 30.19 12.38 -2.59
N THR A 97 29.82 13.45 -1.88
CA THR A 97 30.42 13.85 -0.59
C THR A 97 29.51 13.58 0.60
N ASP A 98 28.24 13.25 0.36
CA ASP A 98 27.27 12.88 1.37
C ASP A 98 27.46 11.47 1.94
N TYR A 99 26.75 11.20 3.04
CA TYR A 99 26.72 9.89 3.65
C TYR A 99 26.22 8.84 2.65
N TRP A 100 26.99 7.76 2.44
CA TRP A 100 26.76 6.70 1.44
C TRP A 100 25.34 6.10 1.46
N LEU A 101 24.65 6.15 2.60
CA LEU A 101 23.29 5.62 2.75
C LEU A 101 22.26 6.46 1.96
N CYS A 102 22.52 7.75 1.72
CA CYS A 102 21.65 8.62 0.95
C CYS A 102 21.46 8.13 -0.50
N PRO A 103 22.52 8.01 -1.32
CA PRO A 103 22.37 7.49 -2.68
C PRO A 103 21.85 6.04 -2.69
N ALA A 104 22.24 5.21 -1.72
CA ALA A 104 21.74 3.83 -1.61
C ALA A 104 20.20 3.78 -1.42
N LEU A 105 19.65 4.65 -0.58
CA LEU A 105 18.20 4.76 -0.38
C LEU A 105 17.48 5.31 -1.62
N TRP A 106 18.08 6.26 -2.32
CA TRP A 106 17.53 6.78 -3.58
C TRP A 106 17.53 5.74 -4.70
N TYR A 107 18.61 4.97 -4.87
CA TYR A 107 18.63 3.85 -5.83
C TYR A 107 17.57 2.79 -5.47
N SER A 108 17.45 2.45 -4.18
CA SER A 108 16.43 1.50 -3.71
C SER A 108 15.02 2.02 -3.97
N SER A 109 14.77 3.31 -3.72
CA SER A 109 13.50 3.97 -4.01
C SER A 109 13.15 3.90 -5.50
N LEU A 110 14.12 4.14 -6.39
CA LEU A 110 13.93 4.08 -7.84
C LEU A 110 13.55 2.67 -8.31
N VAL A 111 14.26 1.65 -7.81
CA VAL A 111 13.96 0.25 -8.14
C VAL A 111 12.55 -0.14 -7.67
N LEU A 112 12.19 0.23 -6.44
CA LEU A 112 10.87 -0.05 -5.88
C LEU A 112 9.75 0.68 -6.64
N ALA A 113 9.96 1.94 -7.07
CA ALA A 113 9.00 2.68 -7.89
C ALA A 113 8.84 2.04 -9.27
N GLY A 114 9.93 1.64 -9.91
CA GLY A 114 9.90 0.93 -11.20
C GLY A 114 9.13 -0.40 -11.09
N PHE A 115 9.40 -1.18 -10.04
CA PHE A 115 8.67 -2.42 -9.78
C PHE A 115 7.17 -2.17 -9.53
N ALA A 116 6.82 -1.16 -8.73
CA ALA A 116 5.44 -0.78 -8.47
C ALA A 116 4.70 -0.42 -9.77
N LEU A 117 5.32 0.37 -10.64
CA LEU A 117 4.79 0.77 -11.95
C LEU A 117 4.55 -0.45 -12.86
N LEU A 118 5.54 -1.33 -13.00
CA LEU A 118 5.45 -2.52 -13.84
C LEU A 118 4.36 -3.49 -13.36
N VAL A 119 4.34 -3.78 -12.06
CA VAL A 119 3.32 -4.67 -11.48
C VAL A 119 1.93 -4.05 -11.58
N SER A 120 1.80 -2.74 -11.35
CA SER A 120 0.52 -2.05 -11.54
C SER A 120 0.02 -2.15 -12.97
N SER A 121 0.91 -1.92 -13.95
CA SER A 121 0.58 -2.02 -15.37
C SER A 121 0.06 -3.41 -15.74
N GLN A 122 0.73 -4.47 -15.28
CA GLN A 122 0.28 -5.85 -15.49
C GLN A 122 -1.07 -6.11 -14.85
N GLN A 123 -1.29 -5.62 -13.62
CA GLN A 123 -2.54 -5.82 -12.88
C GLN A 123 -3.73 -5.09 -13.53
N VAL A 124 -3.52 -3.86 -14.03
CA VAL A 124 -4.55 -3.12 -14.78
C VAL A 124 -4.88 -3.85 -16.08
N ALA A 125 -3.90 -4.30 -16.84
CA ALA A 125 -4.13 -5.05 -18.07
C ALA A 125 -4.93 -6.34 -17.83
N ILE A 126 -4.63 -7.07 -16.74
CA ILE A 126 -5.40 -8.25 -16.34
C ILE A 126 -6.86 -7.87 -16.02
N ILE A 127 -7.10 -6.82 -15.22
CA ILE A 127 -8.46 -6.39 -14.87
C ILE A 127 -9.24 -5.95 -16.12
N GLU A 128 -8.62 -5.15 -16.98
CA GLU A 128 -9.25 -4.67 -18.21
C GLU A 128 -9.53 -5.81 -19.21
N SER A 129 -8.69 -6.86 -19.21
CA SER A 129 -8.93 -8.06 -20.02
C SER A 129 -10.18 -8.84 -19.63
N PHE A 130 -10.64 -8.74 -18.38
CA PHE A 130 -11.88 -9.38 -17.94
C PHE A 130 -13.15 -8.66 -18.42
N GLY A 131 -13.05 -7.37 -18.77
CA GLY A 131 -14.21 -6.56 -19.12
C GLY A 131 -15.23 -6.40 -17.98
N LYS A 132 -16.39 -5.80 -18.26
CA LYS A 132 -17.50 -5.76 -17.29
C LYS A 132 -18.33 -7.03 -17.40
N ILE A 133 -18.60 -7.67 -16.26
CA ILE A 133 -19.43 -8.88 -16.21
C ILE A 133 -20.90 -8.46 -16.32
N SER A 134 -21.65 -9.08 -17.23
CA SER A 134 -23.08 -8.84 -17.42
C SER A 134 -23.92 -9.96 -16.79
N ILE A 135 -25.20 -9.69 -16.52
CA ILE A 135 -26.15 -10.68 -15.97
C ILE A 135 -26.37 -11.86 -16.96
N ASP A 136 -26.13 -11.63 -18.25
CA ASP A 136 -26.26 -12.61 -19.33
C ASP A 136 -25.02 -13.53 -19.45
N SER A 137 -23.99 -13.30 -18.63
CA SER A 137 -22.77 -14.10 -18.63
C SER A 137 -23.04 -15.47 -18.02
N SER A 138 -22.50 -16.53 -18.64
CA SER A 138 -22.58 -17.89 -18.09
C SER A 138 -22.05 -17.94 -16.66
N GLU A 139 -22.72 -18.68 -15.78
CA GLU A 139 -22.27 -18.90 -14.39
C GLU A 139 -20.83 -19.41 -14.32
N GLN A 140 -20.40 -20.17 -15.34
CA GLN A 140 -19.02 -20.63 -15.47
C GLN A 140 -18.03 -19.49 -15.75
N ASP A 141 -18.42 -18.48 -16.52
CA ASP A 141 -17.57 -17.33 -16.81
C ASP A 141 -17.48 -16.41 -15.59
N LEU A 142 -18.58 -16.25 -14.86
CA LEU A 142 -18.61 -15.55 -13.57
C LEU A 142 -17.67 -16.21 -12.56
N LEU A 143 -17.74 -17.53 -12.41
CA LEU A 143 -16.85 -18.27 -11.50
C LEU A 143 -15.39 -18.23 -11.96
N ARG A 144 -15.11 -18.24 -13.26
CA ARG A 144 -13.74 -18.08 -13.77
C ARG A 144 -13.15 -16.72 -13.41
N VAL A 145 -13.92 -15.66 -13.59
CA VAL A 145 -13.48 -14.29 -13.27
C VAL A 145 -13.33 -14.10 -11.75
N ILE A 146 -14.26 -14.61 -10.95
CA ILE A 146 -14.14 -14.54 -9.49
C ILE A 146 -12.95 -15.36 -8.99
N ASN A 147 -12.72 -16.54 -9.57
CA ASN A 147 -11.60 -17.40 -9.19
C ASN A 147 -10.26 -16.84 -9.68
N SER A 148 -10.21 -16.12 -10.80
CA SER A 148 -8.99 -15.41 -11.24
C SER A 148 -8.69 -14.18 -10.38
N ILE A 149 -9.72 -13.46 -9.93
CA ILE A 149 -9.60 -12.25 -9.12
C ILE A 149 -9.28 -12.58 -7.65
N VAL A 150 -10.11 -13.41 -7.00
CA VAL A 150 -10.00 -13.64 -5.54
C VAL A 150 -9.29 -14.95 -5.23
N ARG A 151 -9.11 -15.85 -6.21
CA ARG A 151 -8.68 -17.25 -6.00
C ARG A 151 -9.40 -17.85 -4.79
N LEU A 152 -10.73 -17.83 -4.86
CA LEU A 152 -11.55 -18.43 -3.83
C LEU A 152 -11.26 -19.92 -3.79
N LYS A 153 -10.67 -20.38 -2.70
CA LYS A 153 -10.50 -21.81 -2.47
C LYS A 153 -11.83 -22.33 -1.97
N ARG A 154 -12.50 -23.17 -2.76
CA ARG A 154 -13.69 -23.89 -2.29
C ARG A 154 -13.26 -24.88 -1.20
N VAL A 155 -13.71 -24.66 0.03
CA VAL A 155 -13.44 -25.55 1.17
C VAL A 155 -14.79 -25.99 1.72
N GLY A 156 -15.20 -27.21 1.37
CA GLY A 156 -16.52 -27.73 1.72
C GLY A 156 -17.66 -26.95 1.05
N SER A 157 -18.60 -26.44 1.86
CA SER A 157 -19.78 -25.69 1.40
C SER A 157 -19.58 -24.17 1.33
N GLY A 158 -18.34 -23.67 1.45
CA GLY A 158 -18.06 -22.24 1.39
C GLY A 158 -16.73 -21.91 0.71
N TYR A 159 -16.48 -20.63 0.53
CA TYR A 159 -15.26 -20.11 -0.07
C TYR A 159 -14.31 -19.51 0.96
N GLU A 160 -13.03 -19.87 0.87
CA GLU A 160 -11.94 -19.26 1.64
C GLU A 160 -11.13 -18.28 0.79
N LEU A 161 -10.73 -17.17 1.40
CA LEU A 161 -9.85 -16.18 0.79
C LEU A 161 -8.42 -16.71 0.72
N SER A 162 -7.85 -16.73 -0.48
CA SER A 162 -6.43 -17.01 -0.66
C SER A 162 -5.59 -15.76 -0.34
N TRP A 163 -4.81 -15.82 0.73
CA TRP A 163 -3.86 -14.76 1.10
C TRP A 163 -2.84 -14.45 0.00
N ASN A 164 -2.51 -15.45 -0.83
CA ASN A 164 -1.63 -15.26 -1.97
C ASN A 164 -2.25 -14.31 -3.01
N SER A 165 -3.57 -14.37 -3.22
CA SER A 165 -4.26 -13.44 -4.11
C SER A 165 -4.21 -12.02 -3.55
N VAL A 166 -4.52 -11.86 -2.26
CA VAL A 166 -4.47 -10.56 -1.58
C VAL A 166 -3.07 -9.94 -1.68
N TYR A 167 -2.02 -10.73 -1.46
CA TYR A 167 -0.63 -10.27 -1.58
C TYR A 167 -0.30 -9.82 -3.00
N ILE A 168 -0.65 -10.62 -4.02
CA ILE A 168 -0.43 -10.26 -5.42
C ILE A 168 -1.06 -8.90 -5.71
N TRP A 169 -2.35 -8.73 -5.41
CA TRP A 169 -3.07 -7.48 -5.65
C TRP A 169 -2.61 -6.29 -4.81
N GLN A 170 -1.86 -6.49 -3.73
CA GLN A 170 -1.35 -5.41 -2.87
C GLN A 170 0.13 -5.09 -3.10
N SER A 171 0.87 -6.00 -3.74
CA SER A 171 2.31 -5.90 -3.96
C SER A 171 2.74 -4.58 -4.63
N SER A 172 1.96 -4.06 -5.58
CA SER A 172 2.26 -2.80 -6.26
C SER A 172 2.16 -1.59 -5.33
N MET A 173 1.08 -1.49 -4.54
CA MET A 173 0.89 -0.40 -3.58
C MET A 173 1.90 -0.45 -2.43
N MET A 174 2.25 -1.67 -1.98
CA MET A 174 3.29 -1.87 -0.98
C MET A 174 4.66 -1.39 -1.48
N SER A 175 5.02 -1.76 -2.71
CA SER A 175 6.28 -1.34 -3.34
C SER A 175 6.37 0.18 -3.49
N LEU A 176 5.27 0.83 -3.90
CA LEU A 176 5.20 2.29 -3.97
C LEU A 176 5.38 2.93 -2.58
N SER A 177 4.73 2.38 -1.56
CA SER A 177 4.83 2.91 -0.19
C SER A 177 6.26 2.86 0.33
N TYR A 178 6.96 1.73 0.13
CA TYR A 178 8.38 1.62 0.50
C TYR A 178 9.29 2.51 -0.33
N SER A 179 8.99 2.70 -1.61
CA SER A 179 9.70 3.65 -2.46
C SER A 179 9.62 5.08 -1.89
N TRP A 180 8.42 5.51 -1.49
CA TRP A 180 8.21 6.82 -0.87
C TRP A 180 8.97 6.96 0.46
N CYS A 181 8.91 5.95 1.33
CA CYS A 181 9.65 5.94 2.59
C CYS A 181 11.17 6.01 2.36
N ALA A 182 11.70 5.22 1.42
CA ALA A 182 13.12 5.23 1.08
C ALA A 182 13.57 6.58 0.52
N TYR A 183 12.76 7.22 -0.34
CA TYR A 183 13.03 8.57 -0.85
C TYR A 183 13.09 9.60 0.27
N MET A 184 12.07 9.63 1.14
CA MET A 184 12.00 10.55 2.27
C MET A 184 13.15 10.35 3.27
N ALA A 185 13.53 9.09 3.54
CA ALA A 185 14.67 8.78 4.38
C ALA A 185 15.99 9.28 3.77
N GLY A 186 16.20 9.04 2.46
CA GLY A 186 17.37 9.56 1.74
C GLY A 186 17.41 11.09 1.74
N LEU A 187 16.28 11.74 1.47
CA LEU A 187 16.17 13.21 1.51
C LEU A 187 16.48 13.77 2.90
N THR A 188 15.98 13.13 3.95
CA THR A 188 16.25 13.54 5.34
C THR A 188 17.74 13.41 5.65
N LEU A 189 18.39 12.33 5.24
CA LEU A 189 19.84 12.14 5.42
C LEU A 189 20.65 13.17 4.64
N HIS A 190 20.28 13.48 3.40
CA HIS A 190 20.93 14.51 2.59
C HIS A 190 20.88 15.88 3.29
N VAL A 191 19.68 16.31 3.69
CA VAL A 191 19.50 17.60 4.35
C VAL A 191 20.13 17.65 5.75
N CYS A 192 20.16 16.52 6.46
CA CYS A 192 20.77 16.41 7.79
C CYS A 192 22.27 16.08 7.76
N SER A 193 22.88 15.90 6.60
CA SER A 193 24.32 15.68 6.40
C SER A 193 25.20 16.64 7.25
N PRO A 194 24.99 17.98 7.24
CA PRO A 194 25.77 18.90 8.08
C PRO A 194 25.58 18.69 9.59
N LEU A 195 24.40 18.20 10.01
CA LEU A 195 24.09 17.89 11.41
C LEU A 195 24.87 16.66 11.89
N ILE A 196 24.95 15.64 11.03
CA ILE A 196 25.65 14.38 11.28
C ILE A 196 27.17 14.60 11.31
N MET A 197 27.69 15.44 10.40
CA MET A 197 29.11 15.78 10.34
C MET A 197 29.56 16.79 11.42
N GLY A 198 28.67 17.20 12.32
CA GLY A 198 29.01 18.07 13.46
C GLY A 198 29.30 19.54 13.10
N LYS A 199 28.96 19.99 11.88
CA LYS A 199 29.15 21.38 11.45
C LYS A 199 28.05 22.27 12.04
N ARG A 200 28.28 22.76 13.26
CA ARG A 200 27.32 23.55 14.05
C ARG A 200 27.08 24.99 13.59
N SER A 201 27.80 25.48 12.59
CA SER A 201 27.70 26.88 12.16
C SER A 201 27.87 27.00 10.65
N GLY A 202 26.78 27.29 9.97
CA GLY A 202 26.72 27.49 8.52
C GLY A 202 25.27 27.67 8.05
N PRO A 203 25.05 28.22 6.84
CA PRO A 203 23.71 28.34 6.25
C PRO A 203 23.03 26.98 6.09
N GLU A 204 23.79 25.93 5.75
CA GLU A 204 23.30 24.55 5.61
C GLU A 204 22.68 23.99 6.89
N PHE A 205 23.27 24.30 8.05
CA PHE A 205 22.74 23.89 9.35
C PHE A 205 21.38 24.54 9.66
N ARG A 206 21.20 25.82 9.27
CA ARG A 206 19.91 26.51 9.43
C ARG A 206 18.84 25.92 8.51
N THR A 207 19.22 25.58 7.27
CA THR A 207 18.34 24.88 6.32
C THR A 207 17.90 23.52 6.87
N ALA A 208 18.82 22.76 7.48
CA ALA A 208 18.50 21.46 8.08
C ALA A 208 17.48 21.57 9.22
N ILE A 209 17.65 22.55 10.11
CA ILE A 209 16.69 22.81 11.20
C ILE A 209 15.31 23.17 10.63
N MET A 210 15.26 24.11 9.67
CA MET A 210 13.99 24.51 9.05
C MET A 210 13.27 23.33 8.38
N PHE A 211 14.02 22.46 7.70
CA PHE A 211 13.48 21.25 7.12
C PHE A 211 12.84 20.33 8.16
N ILE A 212 13.54 20.06 9.28
CA ILE A 212 13.01 19.20 10.36
C ILE A 212 11.73 19.79 10.97
N VAL A 213 11.68 21.10 11.19
CA VAL A 213 10.49 21.78 11.73
C VAL A 213 9.30 21.63 10.79
N VAL A 214 9.49 21.89 9.49
CA VAL A 214 8.43 21.78 8.48
C VAL A 214 8.00 20.33 8.29
N ALA A 215 8.94 19.38 8.27
CA ALA A 215 8.66 17.96 8.18
C ALA A 215 7.83 17.48 9.39
N GLY A 216 8.23 17.88 10.60
CA GLY A 216 7.50 17.57 11.83
C GLY A 216 6.08 18.12 11.82
N PHE A 217 5.90 19.39 11.44
CA PHE A 217 4.58 19.99 11.29
C PHE A 217 3.71 19.24 10.29
N THR A 218 4.28 18.86 9.14
CA THR A 218 3.58 18.10 8.10
C THR A 218 3.17 16.71 8.59
N CYS A 219 4.04 16.01 9.33
CA CYS A 219 3.72 14.71 9.94
C CYS A 219 2.59 14.81 10.96
N ILE A 220 2.56 15.86 11.79
CA ILE A 220 1.48 16.10 12.75
C ILE A 220 0.17 16.35 12.02
N ASN A 221 0.18 17.21 10.99
CA ASN A 221 -1.00 17.52 10.20
C ASN A 221 -1.54 16.28 9.48
N PHE A 222 -0.66 15.49 8.86
CA PHE A 222 -1.03 14.23 8.23
C PHE A 222 -1.66 13.26 9.23
N SER A 223 -1.05 13.10 10.41
CA SER A 223 -1.56 12.22 11.47
C SER A 223 -2.92 12.69 11.98
N TRP A 224 -3.13 14.00 12.09
CA TRP A 224 -4.40 14.60 12.47
C TRP A 224 -5.49 14.35 11.43
N CYS A 225 -5.22 14.62 10.15
CA CYS A 225 -6.17 14.37 9.06
C CYS A 225 -6.52 12.88 8.98
N SER A 226 -5.50 12.02 9.04
CA SER A 226 -5.63 10.57 9.09
C SER A 226 -6.57 10.14 10.24
N TYR A 227 -6.30 10.58 11.47
CA TYR A 227 -7.11 10.26 12.63
C TYR A 227 -8.59 10.62 12.45
N TRP A 228 -8.90 11.82 11.95
CA TRP A 228 -10.28 12.28 11.79
C TRP A 228 -11.06 11.58 10.67
N VAL A 229 -10.39 11.27 9.55
CA VAL A 229 -10.99 10.49 8.47
C VAL A 229 -11.36 9.10 9.00
N TYR A 230 -10.48 8.48 9.78
CA TYR A 230 -10.70 7.13 10.29
C TYR A 230 -11.67 7.07 11.48
N ALA A 231 -11.65 8.05 12.38
CA ALA A 231 -12.62 8.14 13.47
C ALA A 231 -14.07 8.24 12.96
N LYS A 232 -14.26 8.81 11.75
CA LYS A 232 -15.57 8.87 11.09
C LYS A 232 -15.95 7.58 10.38
N SER A 233 -15.00 6.83 9.80
CA SER A 233 -15.33 5.59 9.09
C SER A 233 -15.80 4.48 10.03
N THR A 234 -15.23 4.38 11.24
CA THR A 234 -15.63 3.36 12.22
C THR A 234 -17.06 3.55 12.75
N LYS A 235 -17.57 4.79 12.79
CA LYS A 235 -18.93 5.09 13.29
C LYS A 235 -20.05 4.78 12.28
N ARG A 236 -19.74 4.37 11.05
CA ARG A 236 -20.76 4.09 10.02
C ARG A 236 -21.19 2.62 9.99
N ASP A 237 -20.48 1.76 10.70
CA ASP A 237 -20.72 0.31 10.76
C ASP A 237 -21.45 -0.13 12.04
N ASP A 238 -21.86 0.82 12.90
CA ASP A 238 -22.75 0.65 14.07
C ASP A 238 -24.14 1.25 13.77
#